data_AF-A0AB37ZDE5-F1
#
_entry.id   AF-A0AB37ZDE5-F1
#
_cell.length_a   1.000
_cell.length_b   1.000
_cell.length_c   1.000
_cell.angle_alpha   90.00
_cell.angle_beta   90.00
_cell.angle_gamma   90.00
#
_symmetry.space_group_name_H-M   'P 1'
#
loop_
_entity.id
_entity.type
_entity.pdbx_description
1 polymer ?
#
loop_
_entity_poly.entity_id
_entity_poly.type
_entity_poly.pdbx_seq_one_letter_code
_entity_poly.pdbx_strand_id
1 'polypeptide(L)' 'MDDKQDGRRQNNPHPTVREAGAEAARRGEPVYSCPYSHPAMRNSWLRGYSGAQQMTLGFELGGDDE' A
#
# COMPACT_ATOMS: atom_id res chain seq x y z
N MET A 1 -0.78 -14.08 -31.47
CA MET A 1 -0.39 -12.89 -30.69
C MET A 1 -0.26 -13.37 -29.27
N ASP A 2 0.91 -13.96 -29.01
CA ASP A 2 1.23 -14.63 -27.76
C ASP A 2 1.53 -13.54 -26.74
N ASP A 3 0.48 -13.08 -26.06
CA ASP A 3 0.53 -12.35 -24.80
C ASP A 3 1.14 -13.26 -23.74
N LYS A 4 2.43 -13.54 -23.90
CA LYS A 4 3.27 -14.25 -22.95
C LYS A 4 3.52 -13.26 -21.83
N GLN A 5 2.49 -13.11 -21.01
CA GLN A 5 2.46 -12.35 -19.77
C GLN A 5 3.74 -12.71 -19.01
N ASP A 6 4.73 -11.82 -19.04
CA ASP A 6 6.05 -12.07 -18.47
C ASP A 6 5.88 -12.42 -17.00
N GLY A 7 6.01 -13.72 -16.67
CA GLY A 7 5.81 -14.28 -15.33
C GLY A 7 6.75 -13.69 -14.28
N ARG A 8 7.78 -12.94 -14.70
CA ARG A 8 8.68 -12.24 -13.79
C ARG A 8 8.02 -11.02 -13.16
N ARG A 9 7.01 -10.42 -13.80
CA ARG A 9 6.18 -9.35 -13.20
C ARG A 9 5.19 -9.90 -12.17
N GLN A 10 4.76 -11.16 -12.33
CA GLN A 10 3.89 -11.87 -11.38
C GLN A 10 4.67 -12.33 -10.13
N ASN A 11 5.97 -12.59 -10.26
CA ASN A 11 6.85 -12.97 -9.15
C ASN A 11 7.53 -11.77 -8.46
N ASN A 12 6.87 -10.61 -8.42
CA ASN A 12 7.35 -9.48 -7.63
C ASN A 12 6.31 -9.19 -6.54
N PRO A 13 6.51 -9.67 -5.31
CA PRO A 13 5.51 -9.54 -4.25
C PRO A 13 5.36 -8.09 -3.78
N HIS A 14 6.35 -7.23 -4.03
CA HIS A 14 6.37 -5.83 -3.58
C HIS A 14 5.16 -4.97 -4.00
N PRO A 15 4.71 -4.93 -5.27
CA PRO A 15 3.50 -4.21 -5.67
C PRO A 15 2.23 -4.73 -4.97
N THR A 16 2.01 -6.05 -4.91
CA THR A 16 0.85 -6.65 -4.23
C THR A 16 0.86 -6.32 -2.74
N VAL A 17 2.02 -6.43 -2.11
CA VAL A 17 2.21 -6.11 -0.69
C VAL A 17 1.96 -4.61 -0.42
N ARG A 18 2.36 -3.74 -1.34
CA ARG A 18 2.07 -2.29 -1.27
C ARG A 18 0.57 -2.02 -1.36
N GLU A 19 -0.13 -2.65 -2.30
CA GLU A 19 -1.57 -2.49 -2.46
C GLU A 19 -2.34 -2.97 -1.22
N ALA A 20 -1.93 -4.11 -0.65
CA ALA A 20 -2.48 -4.61 0.62
C ALA A 20 -2.28 -3.62 1.78
N GLY A 21 -1.14 -2.91 1.82
CA GLY A 21 -0.90 -1.85 2.80
C GLY A 21 -1.81 -0.64 2.61
N ALA A 22 -1.99 -0.21 1.36
CA ALA A 22 -2.90 0.88 1.03
C ALA A 22 -4.37 0.55 1.36
N GLU A 23 -4.77 -0.70 1.15
CA GLU A 23 -6.10 -1.19 1.53
C GLU A 23 -6.29 -1.26 3.05
N ALA A 24 -5.28 -1.73 3.80
CA ALA A 24 -5.32 -1.73 5.26
C ALA A 24 -5.48 -0.31 5.83
N ALA A 25 -4.75 0.68 5.30
CA ALA A 25 -4.92 2.07 5.69
C ALA A 25 -6.32 2.60 5.38
N ARG A 26 -6.88 2.29 4.19
CA ARG A 26 -8.26 2.65 3.83
C ARG A 26 -9.31 1.99 4.71
N ARG A 27 -9.04 0.80 5.23
CA ARG A 27 -9.89 0.10 6.21
C ARG A 27 -9.74 0.63 7.64
N GLY A 28 -8.76 1.50 7.90
CA GLY A 28 -8.41 1.95 9.25
C GLY A 28 -7.71 0.88 10.10
N GLU A 29 -7.19 -0.17 9.47
CA GLU A 29 -6.44 -1.21 10.19
C GLU A 29 -5.14 -0.63 10.76
N PRO A 30 -4.70 -1.04 11.95
CA PRO A 30 -3.49 -0.52 12.54
C PRO A 30 -2.21 -1.05 11.86
N VAL A 31 -1.15 -0.24 11.83
CA VAL A 31 0.15 -0.60 11.24
C VAL A 31 0.76 -1.89 11.81
N TYR A 32 0.51 -2.17 13.09
CA TYR A 32 1.00 -3.39 13.75
C TYR A 32 0.29 -4.68 13.30
N SER A 33 -0.85 -4.57 12.60
CA SER A 33 -1.58 -5.69 11.98
C SER A 33 -0.87 -6.24 10.72
N CYS A 34 0.27 -5.66 10.34
CA CYS A 34 1.05 -6.09 9.17
C CYS A 34 1.44 -7.58 9.28
N PRO A 35 0.97 -8.46 8.37
CA PRO A 35 1.21 -9.91 8.47
C PRO A 35 2.60 -10.33 7.99
N TYR A 36 3.42 -9.39 7.50
CA TYR A 36 4.71 -9.69 6.88
C TYR A 36 5.86 -9.56 7.89
N SER A 37 6.51 -10.68 8.20
CA SER A 37 7.72 -10.70 9.03
C SER A 37 8.98 -10.26 8.26
N HIS A 38 8.99 -10.38 6.92
CA HIS A 38 10.16 -10.06 6.12
C HIS A 38 10.33 -8.53 5.96
N PRO A 39 11.48 -7.94 6.30
CA PRO A 39 11.64 -6.48 6.41
C PRO A 39 11.40 -5.74 5.10
N ALA A 40 11.82 -6.31 3.95
CA ALA A 40 11.60 -5.69 2.65
C ALA A 40 10.11 -5.67 2.23
N MET A 41 9.35 -6.71 2.60
CA MET A 41 7.90 -6.78 2.35
C MET A 41 7.17 -5.82 3.27
N ARG A 42 7.51 -5.81 4.57
CA ARG A 42 6.94 -4.87 5.54
C ARG A 42 7.17 -3.43 5.12
N ASN A 43 8.35 -3.06 4.64
CA ASN A 43 8.60 -1.71 4.11
C ASN A 43 7.72 -1.41 2.88
N SER A 44 7.54 -2.38 1.98
CA SER A 44 6.66 -2.22 0.81
C SER A 44 5.20 -1.99 1.22
N TRP A 45 4.73 -2.73 2.23
CA TRP A 45 3.41 -2.59 2.82
C TRP A 45 3.23 -1.23 3.47
N LEU A 46 4.18 -0.82 4.32
CA LEU A 46 4.18 0.49 4.99
C LEU A 46 4.15 1.65 4.00
N ARG A 47 4.89 1.57 2.89
CA ARG A 47 4.85 2.61 1.83
C ARG A 47 3.46 2.78 1.23
N GLY A 48 2.73 1.69 1.02
CA GLY A 48 1.34 1.75 0.54
C GLY A 48 0.38 2.27 1.61
N TYR A 49 0.55 1.79 2.83
CA TYR A 49 -0.22 2.20 4.00
C TYR A 49 -0.12 3.70 4.27
N SER A 50 1.11 4.23 4.40
CA SER A 50 1.33 5.67 4.62
C SER A 50 0.90 6.51 3.43
N GLY A 51 0.94 5.99 2.20
CA GLY A 51 0.43 6.69 1.02
C GLY A 51 -1.08 6.87 1.07
N ALA A 52 -1.82 5.80 1.37
CA ALA A 52 -3.27 5.85 1.54
C ALA A 52 -3.70 6.62 2.81
N GLN A 53 -2.93 6.51 3.89
CA GLN A 53 -3.18 7.26 5.13
C GLN A 53 -3.00 8.77 4.92
N GLN A 54 -2.00 9.20 4.15
CA GLN A 54 -1.84 10.62 3.81
C GLN A 54 -2.95 11.14 2.90
N MET A 55 -3.51 10.31 2.00
CA MET A 55 -4.65 10.72 1.18
C MET A 55 -5.94 10.88 1.99
N THR A 56 -6.15 10.04 3.02
CA THR A 56 -7.29 10.24 3.93
C THR A 56 -7.09 11.46 4.82
N LEU A 57 -5.87 11.71 5.33
CA LEU A 57 -5.59 12.88 6.18
C LEU A 57 -5.53 14.20 5.39
N GLY A 58 -5.04 14.15 4.15
CA GLY A 58 -4.98 15.31 3.25
C GLY A 58 -6.36 15.77 2.77
N PHE A 59 -7.39 14.92 2.87
CA PHE A 59 -8.78 15.33 2.67
C PHE A 59 -9.32 16.14 3.87
N GLU A 60 -8.72 16.00 5.05
CA GLU A 60 -9.17 16.64 6.30
C GLU A 60 -8.47 17.99 6.59
N LEU A 61 -7.44 18.35 5.83
CA LEU A 61 -6.70 19.63 5.93
C LEU A 61 -6.93 20.55 4.71
N GLY A 62 -8.01 20.31 3.95
CA GLY A 62 -8.43 21.15 2.81
C GLY A 62 -9.77 21.86 3.04
N GLY A 63 -10.25 21.93 4.28
CA GLY A 63 -11.35 22.81 4.68
C GLY A 63 -10.76 24.03 5.37
N ASP A 64 -11.07 25.21 4.81
CA ASP A 64 -10.92 26.55 5.40
C ASP A 64 -9.51 27.15 5.45
N ASP A 65 -9.11 27.84 4.37
CA ASP A 65 -8.59 29.22 4.49
C ASP A 65 -8.88 29.99 3.18
N GLU A 66 -9.33 31.24 3.36
CA GLU A 66 -10.09 32.16 2.49
C GLU A 66 -9.59 32.48 1.07
#